data_AF-A0A2J4XWH1-F1
#
_entry.id   AF-A0A2J4XWH1-F1
#
_cell.length_a   1.000
_cell.length_b   1.000
_cell.length_c   1.000
_cell.angle_alpha   90.00
_cell.angle_beta   90.00
_cell.angle_gamma   90.00
#
_symmetry.space_group_name_H-M   'P 1'
#
loop_
_entity.id
_entity.type
_entity.pdbx_description
1 polymer ?
#
loop_
_entity_poly.entity_id
_entity_poly.type
_entity_poly.pdbx_seq_one_letter_code
_entity_poly.pdbx_strand_id
1 'polypeptide(L)'
;VHELAGDGMLILWSTSYLDEAEQCRDVLLMNEGQLLYQGAPKELTQTMAGRSFLVSSARENNRRLLQRTLKLPQVSDGVIQGKSVRLILKKEASISDVQKAGDMPPLEVAETAPRFEDAFIDLLGGAGTAESPLGNIIHTVEGSHEDTVIEAQTLTKKFGDFAATDHVDFQVKRGEIFGLLGPNGAGKSTTFKMMCGLLVPTSGKALVLGMDLKVSSGKARQHLGY
;
A
#
# COMPACT_ATOMS: atom_id res chain seq x y z
N VAL A 1 25.50 -7.94 -2.57
CA VAL A 1 25.81 -6.74 -1.75
C VAL A 1 26.52 -7.12 -0.45
N HIS A 2 25.93 -8.00 0.38
CA HIS A 2 26.59 -8.46 1.62
C HIS A 2 27.98 -9.09 1.40
N GLU A 3 28.18 -9.85 0.33
CA GLU A 3 29.46 -10.45 -0.01
C GLU A 3 30.53 -9.38 -0.34
N LEU A 4 30.17 -8.36 -1.12
CA LEU A 4 31.04 -7.23 -1.47
C LEU A 4 31.39 -6.32 -0.28
N ALA A 5 30.49 -6.21 0.71
CA ALA A 5 30.76 -5.48 1.94
C ALA A 5 31.76 -6.22 2.85
N GLY A 6 31.82 -7.55 2.76
CA GLY A 6 32.77 -8.39 3.49
C GLY A 6 34.22 -8.15 3.08
N ASP A 7 34.46 -7.71 1.84
CA ASP A 7 35.79 -7.44 1.28
C ASP A 7 36.34 -6.04 1.62
N GLY A 8 35.72 -5.33 2.57
CA GLY A 8 36.20 -4.03 3.07
C GLY A 8 35.79 -2.81 2.23
N MET A 9 34.90 -3.00 1.25
CA MET A 9 34.34 -1.90 0.46
C MET A 9 33.22 -1.18 1.22
N LEU A 10 33.31 0.15 1.33
CA LEU A 10 32.22 0.97 1.83
C LEU A 10 31.13 1.07 0.74
N ILE A 11 29.93 0.64 1.08
CA ILE A 11 28.76 0.72 0.21
C ILE A 11 27.82 1.79 0.77
N LEU A 12 27.58 2.83 -0.02
CA LEU A 12 26.51 3.80 0.23
C LEU A 12 25.29 3.37 -0.58
N TRP A 13 24.18 3.07 0.09
CA TRP A 13 22.93 2.64 -0.52
C TRP A 13 21.83 3.64 -0.19
N SER A 14 21.10 4.09 -1.21
CA SER A 14 19.92 4.93 -1.04
C SER A 14 18.68 4.12 -1.41
N THR A 15 17.73 4.01 -0.50
CA THR A 15 16.47 3.28 -0.70
C THR A 15 15.33 3.98 0.01
N SER A 16 14.13 3.85 -0.55
CA SER A 16 12.87 4.20 0.09
C SER A 16 12.21 3.01 0.78
N TYR A 17 12.77 1.80 0.64
CA TYR A 17 12.25 0.57 1.22
C TYR A 17 12.86 0.34 2.60
N LEU A 18 12.01 0.34 3.63
CA LEU A 18 12.44 0.30 5.03
C LEU A 18 12.98 -1.08 5.45
N ASP A 19 12.53 -2.16 4.81
CA ASP A 19 13.03 -3.52 4.99
C ASP A 19 14.44 -3.70 4.43
N GLU A 20 14.77 -3.02 3.32
CA GLU A 20 16.15 -2.94 2.83
C GLU A 20 17.03 -2.12 3.79
N ALA A 21 16.55 -0.97 4.26
CA ALA A 21 17.26 -0.13 5.21
C ALA A 21 17.51 -0.85 6.56
N GLU A 22 16.57 -1.67 7.03
CA GLU A 22 16.70 -2.44 8.27
C GLU A 22 17.85 -3.46 8.24
N GLN A 23 18.25 -3.91 7.05
CA GLN A 23 19.36 -4.85 6.86
C GLN A 23 20.74 -4.18 6.89
N CYS A 24 20.80 -2.84 6.84
CA CYS A 24 22.03 -2.09 6.90
C CYS A 24 22.64 -2.10 8.31
N ARG A 25 23.97 -1.99 8.37
CA ARG A 25 24.69 -1.81 9.65
C ARG A 25 24.36 -0.46 10.30
N ASP A 26 24.25 0.56 9.46
CA ASP A 26 24.06 1.96 9.83
C ASP A 26 23.09 2.58 8.83
N VAL A 27 22.20 3.45 9.29
CA VAL A 27 21.23 4.15 8.45
C VAL A 27 21.25 5.64 8.76
N LEU A 28 21.09 6.45 7.71
CA LEU A 28 20.89 7.89 7.81
C LEU A 28 19.46 8.18 7.37
N LEU A 29 18.61 8.63 8.30
CA LEU A 29 17.23 8.99 8.02
C LEU A 29 17.14 10.50 7.86
N MET A 30 16.66 10.95 6.70
CA MET A 30 16.58 12.35 6.37
C MET A 30 15.13 12.75 6.04
N ASN A 31 14.71 13.93 6.50
CA ASN A 31 13.44 14.55 6.12
C ASN A 31 13.64 16.06 5.94
N GLU A 32 13.08 16.64 4.88
CA GLU A 32 13.19 18.08 4.58
C GLU A 32 14.64 18.63 4.62
N GLY A 33 15.60 17.81 4.17
CA GLY A 33 17.03 18.16 4.17
C GLY A 33 17.72 18.09 5.54
N GLN A 34 17.01 17.66 6.59
CA GLN A 34 17.55 17.46 7.93
C GLN A 34 17.84 15.99 8.20
N LEU A 35 18.98 15.70 8.83
CA LEU A 35 19.30 14.37 9.34
C LEU A 35 18.56 14.15 10.66
N LEU A 36 17.54 13.30 10.64
CA LEU A 36 16.71 12.99 11.81
C LEU A 36 17.34 11.90 12.69
N TYR A 37 18.04 10.94 12.09
CA TYR A 37 18.66 9.83 12.78
C TYR A 37 19.90 9.32 12.03
N GLN A 38 20.92 8.93 12.79
CA GLN A 38 22.08 8.20 12.32
C GLN A 38 22.44 7.13 13.35
N GLY A 39 22.53 5.88 12.92
CA GLY A 39 22.88 4.77 13.81
C GLY A 39 22.38 3.42 13.28
N ALA A 40 22.52 2.39 14.11
CA ALA A 40 22.05 1.06 13.76
C ALA A 40 20.51 0.96 13.82
N PRO A 41 19.82 0.42 12.78
CA PRO A 41 18.36 0.28 12.77
C PRO A 41 17.75 -0.34 14.03
N LYS A 42 18.48 -1.28 14.65
CA LYS A 42 18.05 -1.95 15.90
C LYS A 42 17.92 -1.00 17.08
N GLU A 43 18.78 0.01 17.19
CA GLU A 43 18.73 0.98 18.29
C GLU A 43 17.48 1.84 18.18
N LEU A 44 17.15 2.30 16.98
CA LEU A 44 15.91 3.04 16.74
C LEU A 44 14.68 2.14 16.98
N THR A 45 14.70 0.90 16.52
CA THR A 45 13.61 -0.08 16.72
C THR A 45 13.33 -0.34 18.21
N GLN A 46 14.36 -0.40 19.05
CA GLN A 46 14.21 -0.62 20.50
C GLN A 46 13.42 0.48 21.20
N THR A 47 13.40 1.70 20.65
CA THR A 47 12.60 2.82 21.21
C THR A 47 11.08 2.59 21.11
N MET A 48 10.66 1.59 20.34
CA MET A 48 9.27 1.18 20.17
C MET A 48 8.88 -0.04 21.03
N ALA A 49 9.79 -0.57 21.84
CA ALA A 49 9.49 -1.71 22.71
C ALA A 49 8.31 -1.42 23.63
N GLY A 50 7.33 -2.34 23.69
CA GLY A 50 6.10 -2.17 24.47
C GLY A 50 5.08 -1.19 23.89
N ARG A 51 5.31 -0.63 22.70
CA ARG A 51 4.43 0.36 22.05
C ARG A 51 3.69 -0.18 20.81
N SER A 52 3.98 -1.40 20.38
CA SER A 52 3.43 -2.02 19.17
C SER A 52 2.45 -3.13 19.50
N PHE A 53 1.21 -3.01 19.02
CA PHE A 53 0.14 -3.97 19.28
C PHE A 53 -0.58 -4.38 17.99
N LEU A 54 -1.06 -5.61 17.92
CA LEU A 54 -2.07 -6.05 16.97
C LEU A 54 -3.42 -6.06 17.67
N VAL A 55 -4.38 -5.32 17.12
CA VAL A 55 -5.74 -5.23 17.67
C VAL A 55 -6.78 -5.68 16.66
N SER A 56 -7.83 -6.32 17.15
CA SER A 56 -9.02 -6.68 16.35
C SER A 56 -10.29 -6.51 17.17
N SER A 57 -11.42 -6.37 16.49
CA SER A 57 -12.74 -6.28 17.13
C SER A 57 -13.73 -7.17 16.41
N ALA A 58 -14.53 -7.92 17.18
CA ALA A 58 -15.65 -8.69 16.62
C ALA A 58 -16.83 -7.80 16.21
N ARG A 59 -16.86 -6.54 16.65
CA ARG A 59 -17.99 -5.61 16.41
C ARG A 59 -17.79 -4.70 15.20
N GLU A 60 -16.58 -4.56 14.69
CA GLU A 60 -16.29 -3.71 13.54
C GLU A 60 -15.12 -4.24 12.70
N ASN A 61 -15.09 -3.87 11.42
CA ASN A 61 -13.99 -4.25 10.53
C ASN A 61 -12.74 -3.38 10.77
N ASN A 62 -11.58 -3.90 10.31
CA ASN A 62 -10.28 -3.27 10.51
C ASN A 62 -10.16 -1.85 9.95
N ARG A 63 -10.90 -1.52 8.88
CA ARG A 63 -10.89 -0.18 8.30
C ARG A 63 -11.53 0.84 9.25
N ARG A 64 -12.71 0.53 9.79
CA ARG A 64 -13.39 1.38 10.77
C ARG A 64 -12.60 1.47 12.07
N LEU A 65 -12.06 0.35 12.53
CA LEU A 65 -11.21 0.31 13.72
C LEU A 65 -9.99 1.20 13.57
N LEU A 66 -9.25 1.07 12.45
CA LEU A 66 -8.09 1.90 12.16
C LEU A 66 -8.45 3.40 12.13
N GLN A 67 -9.51 3.78 11.41
CA GLN A 67 -9.97 5.17 11.32
C GLN A 67 -10.33 5.75 12.70
N ARG A 68 -10.92 4.94 13.58
CA ARG A 68 -11.25 5.34 14.95
C ARG A 68 -9.98 5.51 15.79
N THR A 69 -9.09 4.52 15.76
CA THR A 69 -7.88 4.51 16.60
C THR A 69 -6.92 5.63 16.21
N LEU A 70 -6.79 5.96 14.93
CA LEU A 70 -5.95 7.07 14.45
C LEU A 70 -6.44 8.45 14.93
N LYS A 71 -7.70 8.59 15.35
CA LYS A 71 -8.22 9.83 15.94
C LYS A 71 -7.91 9.98 17.43
N LEU A 72 -7.38 8.94 18.07
CA LEU A 72 -7.06 8.97 19.48
C LEU A 72 -5.72 9.67 19.72
N PRO A 73 -5.63 10.58 20.70
CA PRO A 73 -4.37 11.23 21.02
C PRO A 73 -3.28 10.27 21.53
N GLN A 74 -3.66 9.08 22.01
CA GLN A 74 -2.77 8.02 22.48
C GLN A 74 -2.06 7.26 21.35
N VAL A 75 -2.63 7.27 20.14
CA VAL A 75 -2.10 6.53 19.00
C VAL A 75 -1.17 7.44 18.22
N SER A 76 0.03 6.95 17.93
CA SER A 76 0.99 7.62 17.05
C SER A 76 0.69 7.27 15.60
N ASP A 77 0.50 5.98 15.31
CA ASP A 77 0.20 5.50 13.96
C ASP A 77 -0.53 4.15 14.00
N GLY A 78 -1.07 3.73 12.86
CA GLY A 78 -1.65 2.42 12.69
C GLY A 78 -1.82 2.01 11.23
N VAL A 79 -1.77 0.70 10.99
CA VAL A 79 -1.91 0.10 9.66
C VAL A 79 -2.70 -1.20 9.74
N ILE A 80 -3.45 -1.54 8.70
CA ILE A 80 -4.10 -2.85 8.61
C ILE A 80 -3.04 -3.91 8.31
N GLN A 81 -2.91 -4.91 9.18
CA GLN A 81 -1.99 -6.03 9.04
C GLN A 81 -2.77 -7.35 9.06
N GLY A 82 -3.07 -7.87 7.87
CA GLY A 82 -3.87 -9.08 7.71
C GLY A 82 -5.25 -8.94 8.36
N LYS A 83 -5.54 -9.77 9.36
CA LYS A 83 -6.83 -9.78 10.09
C LYS A 83 -6.89 -8.81 11.27
N SER A 84 -5.82 -8.08 11.56
CA SER A 84 -5.75 -7.14 12.68
C SER A 84 -5.32 -5.75 12.21
N VAL A 85 -5.44 -4.76 13.08
CA VAL A 85 -4.85 -3.44 12.95
C VAL A 85 -3.59 -3.41 13.80
N ARG A 86 -2.44 -3.15 13.19
CA ARG A 86 -1.22 -2.81 13.93
C ARG A 86 -1.37 -1.39 14.43
N LEU A 87 -1.18 -1.18 15.72
CA LEU A 87 -1.18 0.13 16.36
C LEU A 87 0.19 0.41 16.98
N ILE A 88 0.64 1.64 16.80
CA ILE A 88 1.83 2.20 17.42
C ILE A 88 1.35 3.28 18.40
N LEU A 89 1.62 3.08 19.68
CA LEU A 89 1.21 4.02 20.72
C LEU A 89 2.28 5.11 20.93
N LYS A 90 1.85 6.28 21.38
CA LYS A 90 2.77 7.31 21.88
C LYS A 90 3.48 6.83 23.14
N LYS A 91 4.65 7.40 23.43
CA LYS A 91 5.56 6.94 24.50
C LYS A 91 4.92 6.93 25.88
N GLU A 92 4.01 7.86 26.15
CA GLU A 92 3.33 8.03 27.43
C GLU A 92 2.00 7.27 27.52
N ALA A 93 1.59 6.60 26.44
CA ALA A 93 0.30 5.92 26.35
C ALA A 93 0.42 4.41 26.60
N SER A 94 -0.63 3.83 27.17
CA SER A 94 -0.79 2.39 27.31
C SER A 94 -1.93 1.88 26.44
N ILE A 95 -1.92 0.58 26.14
CA ILE A 95 -3.03 -0.04 25.42
C ILE A 95 -4.35 0.02 26.20
N SER A 96 -4.28 0.06 27.53
CA SER A 96 -5.45 0.24 28.38
C SER A 96 -6.11 1.60 28.20
N ASP A 97 -5.34 2.64 27.87
CA ASP A 97 -5.90 3.98 27.58
C ASP A 97 -6.70 3.97 26.28
N VAL A 98 -6.22 3.22 25.26
CA VAL A 98 -6.95 3.00 24.00
C VAL A 98 -8.23 2.22 24.23
N GLN A 99 -8.18 1.14 25.02
CA GLN A 99 -9.35 0.31 25.34
C GLN A 99 -10.43 1.07 26.11
N LYS A 100 -10.07 2.06 26.92
CA LYS A 100 -10.98 2.89 27.71
C LYS A 100 -11.46 4.17 26.98
N ALA A 101 -10.97 4.42 25.76
CA ALA A 101 -11.24 5.68 25.07
C ALA A 101 -12.64 5.73 24.45
N GLY A 102 -13.54 6.51 25.06
CA GLY A 102 -14.86 6.81 24.51
C GLY A 102 -15.68 5.55 24.18
N ASP A 103 -16.26 5.51 22.98
CA ASP A 103 -17.06 4.38 22.47
C ASP A 103 -16.20 3.28 21.82
N MET A 104 -15.03 2.98 22.38
CA MET A 104 -14.18 1.89 21.85
C MET A 104 -14.92 0.55 21.97
N PRO A 105 -15.06 -0.24 20.88
CA PRO A 105 -15.59 -1.58 21.01
C PRO A 105 -14.62 -2.48 21.79
N PRO A 106 -15.08 -3.63 22.32
CA PRO A 106 -14.18 -4.61 22.91
C PRO A 106 -13.07 -5.00 21.92
N LEU A 107 -11.82 -4.87 22.35
CA LEU A 107 -10.64 -5.17 21.53
C LEU A 107 -10.00 -6.47 22.00
N GLU A 108 -9.70 -7.35 21.06
CA GLU A 108 -8.68 -8.37 21.22
C GLU A 108 -7.33 -7.73 20.94
N VAL A 109 -6.38 -7.90 21.85
CA VAL A 109 -5.07 -7.25 21.77
C VAL A 109 -3.97 -8.31 21.94
N ALA A 110 -2.98 -8.27 21.06
CA ALA A 110 -1.72 -8.98 21.22
C ALA A 110 -0.56 -8.00 21.06
N GLU A 111 0.41 -8.05 21.98
CA GLU A 111 1.68 -7.35 21.77
C GLU A 111 2.43 -7.98 20.59
N THR A 112 3.13 -7.16 19.81
CA THR A 112 3.95 -7.60 18.68
C THR A 112 5.33 -6.97 18.76
N ALA A 113 6.33 -7.68 18.24
CA ALA A 113 7.67 -7.12 18.11
C ALA A 113 7.64 -5.79 17.32
N PRO A 114 8.37 -4.76 17.76
CA PRO A 114 8.52 -3.52 17.01
C PRO A 114 9.32 -3.75 15.74
N ARG A 115 9.09 -2.90 14.74
CA ARG A 115 9.80 -2.89 13.46
C ARG A 115 10.54 -1.56 13.30
N PHE A 116 11.58 -1.56 12.48
CA PHE A 116 12.27 -0.33 12.11
C PHE A 116 11.30 0.70 11.49
N GLU A 117 10.35 0.24 10.68
CA GLU A 117 9.28 1.07 10.10
C GLU A 117 8.45 1.79 11.16
N ASP A 118 8.09 1.13 12.26
CA ASP A 118 7.27 1.76 13.30
C ASP A 118 8.00 2.95 13.93
N ALA A 119 9.31 2.79 14.15
CA ALA A 119 10.13 3.81 14.75
C ALA A 119 10.40 4.98 13.80
N PHE A 120 10.53 4.70 12.49
CA PHE A 120 10.64 5.73 11.46
C PHE A 120 9.37 6.58 11.37
N ILE A 121 8.19 5.96 11.36
CA ILE A 121 6.93 6.71 11.30
C ILE A 121 6.70 7.53 12.57
N ASP A 122 7.00 6.99 13.76
CA ASP A 122 6.94 7.75 15.02
C ASP A 122 7.87 8.97 15.00
N LEU A 123 9.08 8.83 14.44
CA LEU A 123 10.05 9.93 14.29
C LEU A 123 9.54 11.05 13.36
N LEU A 124 8.73 10.71 12.36
CA LEU A 124 8.07 11.68 11.47
C LEU A 124 6.83 12.34 12.10
N GLY A 125 6.47 11.98 13.34
CA GLY A 125 5.31 12.51 14.04
C GLY A 125 4.03 11.67 13.91
N GLY A 126 4.14 10.43 13.42
CA GLY A 126 3.04 9.49 13.31
C GLY A 126 2.17 9.68 12.06
N ALA A 127 1.05 8.96 11.98
CA ALA A 127 0.04 9.23 10.96
C ALA A 127 -0.57 10.60 11.23
N GLY A 128 -0.33 11.55 10.32
CA GLY A 128 -0.96 12.86 10.38
C GLY A 128 -2.46 12.73 10.62
N THR A 129 -2.95 13.25 11.74
CA THR A 129 -4.35 13.17 12.17
C THR A 129 -5.28 14.04 11.32
N ALA A 130 -4.74 14.78 10.35
CA ALA A 130 -5.50 15.63 9.46
C ALA A 130 -6.14 14.78 8.35
N GLU A 131 -7.47 14.86 8.21
CA GLU A 131 -8.14 14.38 7.01
C GLU A 131 -7.45 14.99 5.79
N SER A 132 -7.10 14.13 4.82
CA SER A 132 -6.41 14.58 3.61
C SER A 132 -7.22 15.71 2.97
N PRO A 133 -6.61 16.88 2.68
CA PRO A 133 -7.27 17.95 1.96
C PRO A 133 -7.84 17.48 0.61
N LEU A 134 -7.25 16.44 0.01
CA LEU A 134 -7.77 15.80 -1.20
C LEU A 134 -9.11 15.10 -0.96
N GLY A 135 -9.33 14.53 0.23
CA GLY A 135 -10.61 13.90 0.61
C GLY A 135 -11.80 14.84 0.47
N ASN A 136 -11.61 16.14 0.70
CA ASN A 136 -12.65 17.17 0.57
C ASN A 136 -12.94 17.56 -0.89
N ILE A 137 -12.04 17.21 -1.83
CA ILE A 137 -12.09 17.64 -3.23
C ILE A 137 -12.38 16.44 -4.16
N ILE A 138 -12.25 15.20 -3.67
CA ILE A 138 -12.57 14.00 -4.45
C ILE A 138 -14.10 13.92 -4.64
N HIS A 139 -14.54 14.15 -5.87
CA HIS A 139 -15.93 13.96 -6.26
C HIS A 139 -16.33 12.48 -6.16
N THR A 140 -17.51 12.22 -5.61
CA THR A 140 -18.15 10.91 -5.73
C THR A 140 -18.49 10.64 -7.19
N VAL A 141 -17.96 9.55 -7.73
CA VAL A 141 -18.30 9.08 -9.07
C VAL A 141 -19.62 8.33 -8.99
N GLU A 142 -20.63 8.81 -9.73
CA GLU A 142 -21.94 8.15 -9.82
C GLU A 142 -21.86 6.78 -10.52
N GLY A 143 -22.83 5.90 -10.23
CA GLY A 143 -22.99 4.58 -10.84
C GLY A 143 -23.18 3.46 -9.84
N SER A 144 -23.52 2.27 -10.32
CA SER A 144 -23.77 1.08 -9.48
C SER A 144 -22.49 0.29 -9.27
N HIS A 145 -22.30 -0.29 -8.08
CA HIS A 145 -21.22 -1.24 -7.80
C HIS A 145 -21.33 -2.54 -8.63
N GLU A 146 -22.46 -2.79 -9.29
CA GLU A 146 -22.63 -3.92 -10.21
C GLU A 146 -22.14 -3.61 -11.64
N ASP A 147 -21.87 -2.33 -11.96
CA ASP A 147 -21.44 -1.94 -13.29
C ASP A 147 -20.03 -2.47 -13.57
N THR A 148 -19.88 -3.22 -14.68
CA THR A 148 -18.54 -3.56 -15.20
C THR A 148 -17.94 -2.35 -15.88
N VAL A 149 -16.81 -1.86 -15.36
CA VAL A 149 -16.15 -0.64 -15.85
C VAL A 149 -14.88 -0.92 -16.63
N ILE A 150 -14.24 -2.07 -16.39
CA ILE A 150 -13.10 -2.57 -17.16
C ILE A 150 -13.35 -4.03 -17.49
N GLU A 151 -13.14 -4.42 -18.74
CA GLU A 151 -13.34 -5.80 -19.18
C GLU A 151 -12.30 -6.20 -20.23
N ALA A 152 -11.68 -7.36 -20.02
CA ALA A 152 -10.82 -8.03 -20.99
C ALA A 152 -11.55 -9.27 -21.51
N GLN A 153 -11.65 -9.40 -22.83
CA GLN A 153 -12.29 -10.54 -23.50
C GLN A 153 -11.28 -11.24 -24.41
N THR A 154 -10.88 -12.46 -24.07
CA THR A 154 -9.92 -13.30 -24.79
C THR A 154 -8.63 -12.55 -25.16
N LEU A 155 -8.20 -11.64 -24.27
CA LEU A 155 -7.21 -10.62 -24.58
C LEU A 155 -5.81 -11.23 -24.76
N THR A 156 -5.27 -11.10 -25.97
CA THR A 156 -4.04 -11.77 -26.38
C THR A 156 -3.06 -10.77 -26.96
N LYS A 157 -1.79 -10.86 -26.53
CA LYS A 157 -0.68 -10.11 -27.13
C LYS A 157 0.46 -11.03 -27.49
N LYS A 158 0.81 -11.02 -28.79
CA LYS A 158 2.00 -11.67 -29.32
C LYS A 158 3.04 -10.64 -29.78
N PHE A 159 4.31 -10.96 -29.55
CA PHE A 159 5.48 -10.27 -30.08
C PHE A 159 6.27 -11.27 -30.92
N GLY A 160 6.11 -11.22 -32.24
CA GLY A 160 6.51 -12.33 -33.11
C GLY A 160 5.76 -13.60 -32.70
N ASP A 161 6.50 -14.68 -32.47
CA ASP A 161 5.94 -15.99 -32.07
C ASP A 161 5.68 -16.10 -30.57
N PHE A 162 6.17 -15.16 -29.77
CA PHE A 162 6.01 -15.20 -28.32
C PHE A 162 4.69 -14.57 -27.86
N ALA A 163 3.83 -15.35 -27.19
CA ALA A 163 2.62 -14.86 -26.56
C ALA A 163 2.93 -14.32 -25.15
N ALA A 164 2.93 -12.99 -25.01
CA ALA A 164 3.10 -12.33 -23.72
C ALA A 164 1.84 -12.39 -22.85
N THR A 165 0.67 -12.46 -23.49
CA THR A 165 -0.61 -12.82 -22.87
C THR A 165 -1.39 -13.70 -23.85
N ASP A 166 -2.15 -14.66 -23.34
CA ASP A 166 -2.89 -15.62 -24.17
C ASP A 166 -4.29 -15.82 -23.58
N HIS A 167 -5.32 -15.38 -24.31
CA HIS A 167 -6.74 -15.50 -23.95
C HIS A 167 -7.07 -15.10 -22.50
N VAL A 168 -6.68 -13.89 -22.10
CA VAL A 168 -6.98 -13.36 -20.76
C VAL A 168 -8.41 -12.83 -20.70
N ASP A 169 -9.20 -13.36 -19.77
CA ASP A 169 -10.59 -12.95 -19.50
C ASP A 169 -10.75 -12.48 -18.06
N PHE A 170 -11.22 -11.25 -17.88
CA PHE A 170 -11.63 -10.74 -16.56
C PHE A 170 -12.55 -9.52 -16.69
N GLN A 171 -13.28 -9.24 -15.61
CA GLN A 171 -14.12 -8.06 -15.45
C GLN A 171 -13.79 -7.40 -14.11
N VAL A 172 -13.81 -6.07 -14.09
CA VAL A 172 -13.64 -5.25 -12.89
C VAL A 172 -14.88 -4.38 -12.73
N LYS A 173 -15.50 -4.47 -11.55
CA LYS A 173 -16.69 -3.71 -11.22
C LYS A 173 -16.37 -2.30 -10.70
N ARG A 174 -17.35 -1.41 -10.74
CA ARG A 174 -17.20 -0.05 -10.25
C ARG A 174 -16.83 -0.02 -8.76
N GLY A 175 -15.75 0.68 -8.45
CA GLY A 175 -15.23 0.82 -7.08
C GLY A 175 -14.43 -0.38 -6.59
N GLU A 176 -14.21 -1.39 -7.44
CA GLU A 176 -13.34 -2.53 -7.14
C GLU A 176 -11.87 -2.13 -7.28
N ILE A 177 -11.06 -2.58 -6.32
CA ILE A 177 -9.59 -2.49 -6.43
C ILE A 177 -9.11 -3.80 -7.02
N PHE A 178 -8.70 -3.78 -8.28
CA PHE A 178 -8.21 -4.94 -9.01
C PHE A 178 -6.69 -4.81 -9.27
N GLY A 179 -5.95 -5.89 -9.03
CA GLY A 179 -4.50 -5.94 -9.22
C GLY A 179 -4.05 -7.21 -9.93
N LEU A 180 -3.04 -7.09 -10.80
CA LEU A 180 -2.38 -8.23 -11.43
C LEU A 180 -1.11 -8.58 -10.67
N LEU A 181 -1.03 -9.78 -10.11
CA LEU A 181 0.15 -10.30 -9.39
C LEU A 181 0.70 -11.54 -10.09
N GLY A 182 2.02 -11.72 -10.07
CA GLY A 182 2.70 -12.83 -10.72
C GLY A 182 4.19 -12.55 -10.94
N PRO A 183 5.00 -13.57 -11.31
CA PRO A 183 6.43 -13.41 -11.51
C PRO A 183 6.78 -12.51 -12.71
N ASN A 184 8.07 -12.17 -12.84
CA ASN A 184 8.56 -11.45 -14.01
C ASN A 184 8.27 -12.25 -15.29
N GLY A 185 7.83 -11.55 -16.35
CA GLY A 185 7.45 -12.18 -17.60
C GLY A 185 6.02 -12.74 -17.65
N ALA A 186 5.26 -12.77 -16.55
CA ALA A 186 3.89 -13.29 -16.52
C ALA A 186 2.82 -12.45 -17.27
N GLY A 187 3.23 -11.50 -18.12
CA GLY A 187 2.29 -10.70 -18.93
C GLY A 187 1.63 -9.50 -18.23
N LYS A 188 1.81 -9.29 -16.93
CA LYS A 188 1.16 -8.20 -16.14
C LYS A 188 1.21 -6.82 -16.80
N SER A 189 2.41 -6.31 -17.06
CA SER A 189 2.59 -4.98 -17.66
C SER A 189 2.09 -4.92 -19.10
N THR A 190 2.10 -6.04 -19.81
CA THR A 190 1.56 -6.16 -21.16
C THR A 190 0.03 -6.05 -21.14
N THR A 191 -0.64 -6.80 -20.25
CA THR A 191 -2.08 -6.70 -20.01
C THR A 191 -2.47 -5.29 -19.63
N PHE A 192 -1.77 -4.70 -18.66
CA PHE A 192 -2.07 -3.34 -18.18
C PHE A 192 -1.94 -2.30 -19.29
N LYS A 193 -0.85 -2.35 -20.07
CA LYS A 193 -0.68 -1.44 -21.23
C LYS A 193 -1.78 -1.61 -22.27
N MET A 194 -2.29 -2.83 -22.49
CA MET A 194 -3.45 -3.02 -23.38
C MET A 194 -4.73 -2.42 -22.81
N MET A 195 -4.98 -2.61 -21.51
CA MET A 195 -6.15 -2.04 -20.81
C MET A 195 -6.08 -0.52 -20.65
N CYS A 196 -4.90 0.09 -20.74
CA CYS A 196 -4.74 1.54 -20.84
C CYS A 196 -4.78 2.05 -22.30
N GLY A 197 -4.93 1.14 -23.26
CA GLY A 197 -4.88 1.43 -24.69
C GLY A 197 -3.48 1.82 -25.20
N LEU A 198 -2.43 1.74 -24.38
CA LEU A 198 -1.04 2.06 -24.74
C LEU A 198 -0.39 0.98 -25.62
N LEU A 199 -0.98 -0.21 -25.65
CA LEU A 199 -0.55 -1.32 -26.49
C LEU A 199 -1.75 -1.95 -27.18
N VAL A 200 -1.69 -2.12 -28.49
CA VAL A 200 -2.78 -2.74 -29.23
C VAL A 200 -2.70 -4.27 -29.06
N PRO A 201 -3.80 -4.95 -28.66
CA PRO A 201 -3.85 -6.41 -28.61
C PRO A 201 -3.68 -7.04 -29.99
N THR A 202 -3.08 -8.22 -30.03
CA THR A 202 -3.03 -9.04 -31.26
C THR A 202 -4.42 -9.59 -31.60
N SER A 203 -5.15 -10.05 -30.60
CA SER A 203 -6.56 -10.48 -30.70
C SER A 203 -7.29 -10.27 -29.37
N GLY A 204 -8.62 -10.39 -29.41
CA GLY A 204 -9.49 -10.09 -28.27
C GLY A 204 -9.83 -8.60 -28.15
N LYS A 205 -10.49 -8.23 -27.05
CA LYS A 205 -10.96 -6.86 -26.80
C LYS A 205 -10.58 -6.38 -25.41
N ALA A 206 -10.26 -5.09 -25.33
CA ALA A 206 -10.04 -4.37 -24.08
C ALA A 206 -11.08 -3.26 -23.99
N LEU A 207 -12.02 -3.38 -23.05
CA LEU A 207 -13.18 -2.52 -22.91
C LEU A 207 -13.05 -1.65 -21.66
N VAL A 208 -13.34 -0.36 -21.81
CA VAL A 208 -13.47 0.61 -20.70
C VAL A 208 -14.83 1.27 -20.81
N LEU A 209 -15.67 1.12 -19.79
CA LEU A 209 -17.08 1.56 -19.81
C LEU A 209 -17.82 1.08 -21.07
N GLY A 210 -17.59 -0.18 -21.46
CA GLY A 210 -18.14 -0.79 -22.67
C GLY A 210 -17.53 -0.31 -24.00
N MET A 211 -16.58 0.63 -23.98
CA MET A 211 -15.89 1.12 -25.17
C MET A 211 -14.63 0.33 -25.45
N ASP A 212 -14.52 -0.24 -26.66
CA ASP A 212 -13.30 -0.93 -27.11
C ASP A 212 -12.17 0.07 -27.34
N LEU A 213 -11.07 -0.08 -26.61
CA LEU A 213 -9.88 0.76 -26.70
C LEU A 213 -9.21 0.71 -28.06
N LYS A 214 -9.42 -0.35 -28.85
CA LYS A 214 -8.90 -0.44 -30.22
C LYS A 214 -9.65 0.51 -31.17
N VAL A 215 -10.94 0.71 -30.96
CA VAL A 215 -11.84 1.46 -31.87
C VAL A 215 -12.08 2.90 -31.37
N SER A 216 -12.19 3.07 -30.05
CA SER A 216 -12.62 4.31 -29.39
C SER A 216 -11.55 4.83 -28.42
N SER A 217 -10.27 4.71 -28.80
CA SER A 217 -9.13 4.95 -27.91
C SER A 217 -9.13 6.32 -27.23
N GLY A 218 -9.44 7.40 -27.94
CA GLY A 218 -9.45 8.76 -27.37
C GLY A 218 -10.52 8.97 -26.30
N LYS A 219 -11.77 8.57 -26.58
CA LYS A 219 -12.89 8.69 -25.63
C LYS A 219 -12.72 7.75 -24.43
N ALA A 220 -12.34 6.50 -24.67
CA ALA A 220 -12.10 5.53 -23.61
C ALA A 220 -10.95 5.97 -22.68
N ARG A 221 -9.85 6.53 -23.23
CA ARG A 221 -8.72 7.03 -22.43
C ARG A 221 -9.05 8.25 -21.58
N GLN A 222 -10.04 9.07 -21.94
CA GLN A 222 -10.47 10.19 -21.08
C GLN A 222 -11.06 9.72 -19.74
N HIS A 223 -11.49 8.46 -19.67
CA HIS A 223 -11.99 7.84 -18.44
C HIS A 223 -10.91 7.04 -17.68
N LEU A 224 -9.66 7.08 -18.12
CA LEU A 224 -8.52 6.43 -17.48
C LEU A 224 -7.57 7.48 -16.90
N GLY A 225 -7.23 7.33 -15.61
CA GLY A 225 -6.10 8.02 -15.00
C GLY A 225 -4.87 7.12 -15.07
N TYR A 226 -3.99 7.35 -16.04
CA TYR A 226 -2.68 6.68 -16.17
C TYR A 226 -1.60 7.67 -16.58
#